data_AF-A0AAP0AZA0-F1
#
_entry.id   AF-A0AAP0AZA0-F1
#
_cell.length_a   1.000
_cell.length_b   1.000
_cell.length_c   1.000
_cell.angle_alpha   90.00
_cell.angle_beta   90.00
_cell.angle_gamma   90.00
#
_symmetry.space_group_name_H-M   'P 1'
#
loop_
_entity.id
_entity.type
_entity.pdbx_description
1 polymer ?
#
loop_
_entity_poly.entity_id
_entity_poly.type
_entity_poly.pdbx_seq_one_letter_code
_entity_poly.pdbx_strand_id
1 'polypeptide(L)'
;MGMASGISRPVTAACINPSSCRPRYHRPIFSFPQPGAGLNLQRLFFRSFHFRRRLPHSLGTSSEDPFAQRLGGSPSEAMSSFSSPSPVSYSEELAAAKKAALLASHLCQKVQKSIMPSDVQSKADKSPVTVADYGSQALISLVLKMELPSLSFSLVAEEDSVDLRKDVAHETLKSITKLVNEILSASDTYKLSLSEEEVLDAIDSGKSEGGPHGRHWVLDPIDGTKGFLRGDQYAIALAMLDEGKVVLGVLACPNLPLFSIRSTCDQSFNSEIGCIFSACLGSGALMESLNGSTATKVHVSTIEAPADASFFESFEAAHSMHDLSSSIAEKLGVRAPPVRIDSQAKYAAMARGDGAIYLRFPHKGYREKIWDHAAGFIVVSEAGGVVSDAAGNELDFSRGRHLDLDTGIICTNKKLMPLLLKAVQDSLKEKLQSPSTH
;
A
#
# COMPACT_ATOMS: atom_id res chain seq x y z
N MET A 1 37.23 70.34 -23.06
CA MET A 1 36.08 70.22 -22.13
C MET A 1 35.82 68.74 -21.93
N GLY A 2 36.01 68.07 -20.80
CA GLY A 2 36.64 68.38 -19.52
C GLY A 2 37.08 67.04 -18.90
N MET A 3 38.24 67.04 -18.25
CA MET A 3 38.80 65.94 -17.46
C MET A 3 38.33 66.02 -16.00
N ALA A 4 38.26 64.89 -15.29
CA ALA A 4 38.56 64.71 -13.85
C ALA A 4 38.50 63.20 -13.52
N SER A 5 39.61 62.47 -13.30
CA SER A 5 40.36 62.26 -12.03
C SER A 5 39.53 61.60 -10.92
N GLY A 6 39.87 60.50 -10.23
CA GLY A 6 41.13 59.78 -10.03
C GLY A 6 41.34 59.49 -8.51
N ILE A 7 41.77 58.25 -8.18
CA ILE A 7 42.56 57.82 -6.97
C ILE A 7 41.76 57.52 -5.66
N SER A 8 41.64 56.28 -5.13
CA SER A 8 42.54 55.27 -4.48
C SER A 8 42.59 55.33 -2.92
N ARG A 9 42.02 54.34 -2.19
CA ARG A 9 42.62 53.27 -1.30
C ARG A 9 43.30 53.73 0.02
N PRO A 10 43.24 52.98 1.17
CA PRO A 10 43.62 51.54 1.38
C PRO A 10 42.61 50.71 2.22
N VAL A 11 42.46 49.38 2.16
CA VAL A 11 43.28 48.19 2.54
C VAL A 11 43.75 48.13 4.00
N THR A 12 43.11 47.24 4.79
CA THR A 12 43.78 46.32 5.74
C THR A 12 43.03 44.99 5.78
N ALA A 13 43.80 43.90 5.74
CA ALA A 13 43.37 42.51 5.70
C ALA A 13 43.35 41.90 7.11
N ALA A 14 42.49 40.90 7.33
CA ALA A 14 42.76 39.81 8.28
C ALA A 14 41.94 38.56 7.90
N CYS A 15 42.66 37.45 7.72
CA CYS A 15 42.14 36.11 7.47
C CYS A 15 41.47 35.49 8.71
N ILE A 16 40.63 34.48 8.50
CA ILE A 16 40.63 33.12 9.13
C ILE A 16 39.19 32.52 9.12
N ASN A 17 38.98 31.56 8.21
CA ASN A 17 38.40 30.20 8.33
C ASN A 17 37.10 29.89 9.16
N PRO A 18 36.42 28.74 8.89
CA PRO A 18 34.98 28.67 8.68
C PRO A 18 34.30 27.74 9.68
N SER A 19 33.29 28.20 10.41
CA SER A 19 32.43 27.29 11.15
C SER A 19 31.11 27.95 11.51
N SER A 20 30.06 27.14 11.43
CA SER A 20 28.69 27.41 11.84
C SER A 20 27.86 28.34 10.94
N CYS A 21 27.14 27.72 9.99
CA CYS A 21 25.76 28.08 9.65
C CYS A 21 25.16 26.96 8.80
N ARG A 22 24.72 25.86 9.44
CA ARG A 22 23.74 24.95 8.86
C ARG A 22 22.35 25.53 9.14
N PRO A 23 21.44 25.66 8.16
CA PRO A 23 20.04 25.87 8.47
C PRO A 23 19.49 24.60 9.15
N ARG A 24 19.01 24.72 10.38
CA ARG A 24 18.21 23.68 11.03
C ARG A 24 16.86 23.64 10.32
N TYR A 25 16.62 22.62 9.51
CA TYR A 25 15.27 22.29 9.04
C TYR A 25 14.47 21.78 10.23
N HIS A 26 13.49 22.56 10.66
CA HIS A 26 12.47 22.13 11.61
C HIS A 26 11.54 21.12 10.94
N ARG A 27 11.36 19.96 11.58
CA ARG A 27 10.31 18.98 11.23
C ARG A 27 8.92 19.65 11.28
N PRO A 28 7.97 19.29 10.39
CA PRO A 28 6.63 19.83 10.45
C PRO A 28 5.93 19.37 11.74
N ILE A 29 5.50 20.34 12.54
CA ILE A 29 4.64 20.14 13.70
C ILE A 29 3.20 20.10 13.18
N PHE A 30 2.50 18.99 13.42
CA PHE A 30 1.05 18.90 13.26
C PHE A 30 0.39 20.07 14.00
N SER A 31 -0.22 20.99 13.25
CA SER A 31 -0.89 22.15 13.82
C SER A 31 -2.36 21.78 14.08
N PHE A 32 -2.73 21.59 15.35
CA PHE A 32 -4.12 21.46 15.79
C PHE A 32 -4.44 22.51 16.88
N PRO A 33 -5.67 23.04 16.91
CA PRO A 33 -6.06 24.15 17.77
C PRO A 33 -6.12 23.73 19.25
N GLN A 34 -5.69 24.61 20.15
CA GLN A 34 -5.71 24.37 21.60
C GLN A 34 -7.14 24.39 22.16
N PRO A 35 -7.51 23.47 23.08
CA PRO A 35 -8.75 23.57 23.82
C PRO A 35 -8.58 24.46 25.06
N GLY A 36 -9.44 25.48 25.15
CA GLY A 36 -9.58 26.33 26.33
C GLY A 36 -10.21 25.61 27.53
N ALA A 37 -9.61 25.88 28.69
CA ALA A 37 -10.09 25.80 30.07
C ALA A 37 -11.38 25.00 30.40
N GLY A 38 -11.18 23.88 31.10
CA GLY A 38 -11.63 23.70 32.49
C GLY A 38 -13.07 23.24 32.73
N LEU A 39 -13.21 22.05 33.32
CA LEU A 39 -14.10 21.79 34.47
C LEU A 39 -13.74 20.46 35.15
N ASN A 40 -13.50 20.56 36.46
CA ASN A 40 -13.31 19.47 37.42
C ASN A 40 -14.58 18.64 37.56
N LEU A 41 -14.47 17.30 37.62
CA LEU A 41 -15.35 16.49 38.46
C LEU A 41 -14.69 15.18 38.89
N GLN A 42 -14.61 15.04 40.21
CA GLN A 42 -14.14 13.88 40.96
C GLN A 42 -15.17 12.74 40.96
N ARG A 43 -14.63 11.51 41.06
CA ARG A 43 -15.14 10.34 41.79
C ARG A 43 -16.56 9.83 41.46
N LEU A 44 -16.61 8.62 40.91
CA LEU A 44 -17.58 7.61 41.36
C LEU A 44 -17.01 6.19 41.30
N PHE A 45 -17.01 5.55 42.47
CA PHE A 45 -16.77 4.13 42.72
C PHE A 45 -17.85 3.28 42.04
N PHE A 46 -17.50 2.10 41.51
CA PHE A 46 -18.42 0.95 41.56
C PHE A 46 -17.70 -0.40 41.70
N ARG A 47 -18.36 -1.25 42.50
CA ARG A 47 -17.95 -2.55 43.04
C ARG A 47 -17.94 -3.66 41.98
N SER A 48 -16.95 -4.55 42.08
CA SER A 48 -16.93 -5.84 41.39
C SER A 48 -18.01 -6.80 41.91
N PHE A 49 -18.76 -7.40 41.00
CA PHE A 49 -19.56 -8.61 41.26
C PHE A 49 -19.02 -9.76 40.40
N HIS A 50 -18.63 -10.85 41.07
CA HIS A 50 -18.34 -12.14 40.45
C HIS A 50 -19.64 -12.86 40.08
N PHE A 51 -19.71 -13.41 38.86
CA PHE A 51 -20.71 -14.40 38.50
C PHE A 51 -20.04 -15.64 37.90
N ARG A 52 -20.15 -16.77 38.60
CA ARG A 52 -19.78 -18.11 38.14
C ARG A 52 -20.88 -18.63 37.21
N ARG A 53 -20.53 -19.14 36.02
CA ARG A 53 -21.43 -19.95 35.18
C ARG A 53 -21.21 -21.45 35.45
N ARG A 54 -22.30 -22.16 35.70
CA ARG A 54 -22.40 -23.64 35.68
C ARG A 54 -22.79 -24.10 34.28
N LEU A 55 -22.19 -25.20 33.82
CA LEU A 55 -22.60 -26.01 32.67
C LEU A 55 -23.59 -27.10 33.13
N PRO A 56 -24.50 -27.59 32.27
CA PRO A 56 -25.17 -28.86 32.48
C PRO A 56 -24.63 -29.96 31.53
N HIS A 57 -24.48 -31.16 32.11
CA HIS A 57 -24.28 -32.44 31.44
C HIS A 57 -25.55 -32.91 30.72
N SER A 58 -25.41 -33.60 29.58
CA SER A 58 -26.46 -34.44 29.00
C SER A 58 -26.02 -35.90 28.96
N LEU A 59 -26.96 -36.75 29.37
CA LEU A 59 -26.87 -38.20 29.52
C LEU A 59 -26.76 -38.94 28.18
N GLY A 60 -26.03 -40.05 28.20
CA GLY A 60 -26.16 -41.12 27.22
C GLY A 60 -26.94 -42.29 27.82
N THR A 61 -27.67 -43.01 26.97
CA THR A 61 -28.00 -44.43 27.17
C THR A 61 -28.28 -45.08 25.82
N SER A 62 -27.64 -46.23 25.65
CA SER A 62 -27.70 -47.23 24.59
C SER A 62 -28.99 -48.05 24.57
N SER A 63 -29.39 -48.55 23.40
CA SER A 63 -30.08 -49.84 23.27
C SER A 63 -29.86 -50.43 21.87
N GLU A 64 -29.28 -51.62 21.84
CA GLU A 64 -29.10 -52.47 20.67
C GLU A 64 -30.42 -53.13 20.23
N ASP A 65 -30.53 -53.50 18.95
CA ASP A 65 -31.38 -54.61 18.51
C ASP A 65 -30.69 -55.34 17.32
N PRO A 66 -30.52 -56.69 17.35
CA PRO A 66 -29.76 -57.44 16.35
C PRO A 66 -30.64 -58.34 15.49
N PHE A 67 -30.56 -58.29 14.16
CA PHE A 67 -30.91 -59.44 13.29
C PHE A 67 -30.44 -59.22 11.85
N ALA A 68 -29.50 -60.06 11.37
CA ALA A 68 -29.57 -60.81 10.11
C ALA A 68 -28.19 -61.28 9.62
N GLN A 69 -28.12 -62.58 9.32
CA GLN A 69 -26.95 -63.33 8.89
C GLN A 69 -26.68 -63.23 7.37
N ARG A 70 -25.38 -63.36 7.04
CA ARG A 70 -24.73 -64.06 5.91
C ARG A 70 -25.27 -63.85 4.47
N LEU A 71 -24.35 -63.40 3.61
CA LEU A 71 -23.87 -63.94 2.30
C LEU A 71 -22.82 -62.89 1.84
N GLY A 72 -21.52 -63.16 1.65
CA GLY A 72 -20.94 -64.11 0.70
C GLY A 72 -20.73 -63.42 -0.67
N GLY A 73 -19.61 -62.69 -0.85
CA GLY A 73 -19.19 -62.20 -2.17
C GLY A 73 -18.31 -60.95 -2.13
N SER A 74 -17.02 -61.10 -2.46
CA SER A 74 -16.17 -59.99 -2.91
C SER A 74 -16.46 -59.71 -4.39
N PRO A 75 -16.45 -58.42 -4.78
CA PRO A 75 -15.60 -58.05 -5.90
C PRO A 75 -14.75 -56.84 -5.55
N SER A 76 -13.49 -56.91 -5.95
CA SER A 76 -12.58 -55.77 -5.98
C SER A 76 -13.12 -54.71 -6.93
N GLU A 77 -13.51 -53.56 -6.39
CA GLU A 77 -13.61 -52.33 -7.17
C GLU A 77 -12.58 -51.34 -6.63
N ALA A 78 -11.68 -50.95 -7.51
CA ALA A 78 -10.71 -49.90 -7.28
C ALA A 78 -11.45 -48.58 -7.05
N MET A 79 -11.60 -48.19 -5.78
CA MET A 79 -11.93 -46.81 -5.45
C MET A 79 -10.70 -45.97 -5.76
N SER A 80 -10.68 -45.37 -6.94
CA SER A 80 -9.79 -44.23 -7.21
C SER A 80 -10.13 -43.16 -6.18
N SER A 81 -9.23 -42.94 -5.24
CA SER A 81 -9.27 -41.79 -4.36
C SER A 81 -9.20 -40.54 -5.24
N PHE A 82 -10.33 -39.88 -5.44
CA PHE A 82 -10.34 -38.49 -5.85
C PHE A 82 -9.73 -37.70 -4.68
N SER A 83 -8.42 -37.58 -4.72
CA SER A 83 -7.67 -36.57 -3.99
C SER A 83 -8.27 -35.22 -4.37
N SER A 84 -9.10 -34.65 -3.49
CA SER A 84 -9.43 -33.24 -3.55
C SER A 84 -8.11 -32.48 -3.74
N PRO A 85 -7.96 -31.63 -4.77
CA PRO A 85 -6.71 -30.90 -4.96
C PRO A 85 -6.40 -30.18 -3.65
N SER A 86 -5.21 -30.43 -3.12
CA SER A 86 -4.69 -29.68 -1.98
C SER A 86 -4.85 -28.19 -2.31
N PRO A 87 -5.34 -27.35 -1.38
CA PRO A 87 -5.47 -25.93 -1.64
C PRO A 87 -4.14 -25.39 -2.16
N VAL A 88 -4.18 -24.70 -3.29
CA VAL A 88 -2.99 -24.11 -3.91
C VAL A 88 -2.36 -23.17 -2.88
N SER A 89 -1.15 -23.51 -2.45
CA SER A 89 -0.36 -22.67 -1.54
C SER A 89 0.42 -21.66 -2.36
N TYR A 90 0.44 -20.41 -1.90
CA TYR A 90 1.27 -19.34 -2.48
C TYR A 90 2.42 -18.92 -1.56
N SER A 91 2.89 -19.84 -0.71
CA SER A 91 3.89 -19.55 0.31
C SER A 91 5.25 -19.17 -0.27
N GLU A 92 5.67 -19.82 -1.36
CA GLU A 92 6.94 -19.53 -2.04
C GLU A 92 6.86 -18.17 -2.74
N GLU A 93 5.76 -17.92 -3.44
CA GLU A 93 5.49 -16.65 -4.13
C GLU A 93 5.41 -15.49 -3.14
N LEU A 94 4.73 -15.65 -2.00
CA LEU A 94 4.67 -14.62 -0.97
C LEU A 94 6.04 -14.34 -0.35
N ALA A 95 6.86 -15.37 -0.11
CA ALA A 95 8.21 -15.21 0.41
C ALA A 95 9.11 -14.44 -0.59
N ALA A 96 9.04 -14.80 -1.88
CA ALA A 96 9.75 -14.11 -2.95
C ALA A 96 9.30 -12.63 -3.06
N ALA A 97 7.99 -12.38 -3.03
CA ALA A 97 7.40 -11.04 -3.09
C ALA A 97 7.87 -10.16 -1.92
N LYS A 98 7.87 -10.69 -0.69
CA LYS A 98 8.36 -9.97 0.49
C LYS A 98 9.84 -9.63 0.36
N LYS A 99 10.67 -10.59 -0.06
CA LYS A 99 12.11 -10.39 -0.26
C LYS A 99 12.40 -9.32 -1.31
N ALA A 100 11.69 -9.37 -2.44
CA ALA A 100 11.78 -8.38 -3.51
C ALA A 100 11.39 -6.97 -3.02
N ALA A 101 10.23 -6.84 -2.36
CA ALA A 101 9.72 -5.57 -1.85
C ALA A 101 10.62 -4.96 -0.75
N LEU A 102 11.25 -5.79 0.09
CA LEU A 102 12.22 -5.33 1.09
C LEU A 102 13.48 -4.72 0.45
N LEU A 103 14.04 -5.37 -0.58
CA LEU A 103 15.19 -4.82 -1.31
C LEU A 103 14.85 -3.51 -2.02
N ALA A 104 13.69 -3.45 -2.68
CA ALA A 104 13.20 -2.21 -3.30
C ALA A 104 12.98 -1.11 -2.25
N SER A 105 12.46 -1.44 -1.07
CA SER A 105 12.30 -0.49 0.04
C SER A 105 13.62 0.14 0.48
N HIS A 106 14.69 -0.66 0.59
CA HIS A 106 16.03 -0.16 0.89
C HIS A 106 16.57 0.76 -0.20
N LEU A 107 16.34 0.42 -1.48
CA LEU A 107 16.69 1.29 -2.61
C LEU A 107 15.96 2.63 -2.50
N CYS A 108 14.64 2.63 -2.32
CA CYS A 108 13.83 3.84 -2.20
C CYS A 108 14.27 4.70 -1.01
N GLN A 109 14.48 4.11 0.17
CA GLN A 109 14.97 4.84 1.35
C GLN A 109 16.35 5.46 1.12
N LYS A 110 17.23 4.79 0.38
CA LYS A 110 18.55 5.32 0.03
C LYS A 110 18.41 6.53 -0.89
N VAL A 111 17.62 6.42 -1.95
CA VAL A 111 17.38 7.52 -2.89
C VAL A 111 16.72 8.70 -2.17
N GLN A 112 15.67 8.48 -1.38
CA GLN A 112 14.94 9.56 -0.70
C GLN A 112 15.83 10.39 0.24
N LYS A 113 16.84 9.77 0.88
CA LYS A 113 17.83 10.47 1.72
C LYS A 113 18.77 11.37 0.94
N SER A 114 18.92 11.16 -0.37
CA SER A 114 19.87 11.85 -1.24
C SER A 114 19.22 12.54 -2.44
N ILE A 115 17.89 12.67 -2.50
CA ILE A 115 17.18 13.25 -3.65
C ILE A 115 17.73 14.64 -3.97
N MET A 116 18.15 14.81 -5.21
CA MET A 116 18.44 16.09 -5.84
C MET A 116 17.37 16.40 -6.89
N PRO A 117 17.08 17.68 -7.19
CA PRO A 117 16.11 18.05 -8.23
C PRO A 117 16.41 17.47 -9.63
N SER A 118 17.67 17.11 -9.91
CA SER A 118 18.11 16.47 -11.16
C SER A 118 17.65 15.02 -11.33
N ASP A 119 17.19 14.37 -10.25
CA ASP A 119 16.86 12.94 -10.25
C ASP A 119 15.40 12.67 -10.63
N VAL A 120 14.65 13.73 -10.98
CA VAL A 120 13.23 13.69 -11.33
C VAL A 120 13.06 13.90 -12.82
N GLN A 121 12.50 12.91 -13.50
CA GLN A 121 12.02 13.02 -14.88
C GLN A 121 10.50 13.20 -14.90
N SER A 122 9.97 13.72 -15.99
CA SER A 122 8.52 13.83 -16.20
C SER A 122 8.12 12.91 -17.34
N LYS A 123 7.12 12.05 -17.12
CA LYS A 123 6.51 11.21 -18.15
C LYS A 123 5.71 12.07 -19.15
N ALA A 124 5.26 11.47 -20.25
CA ALA A 124 4.46 12.14 -21.27
C ALA A 124 3.17 12.79 -20.72
N ASP A 125 2.59 12.22 -19.66
CA ASP A 125 1.41 12.74 -18.96
C ASP A 125 1.74 13.74 -17.84
N LYS A 126 3.01 14.16 -17.73
CA LYS A 126 3.56 15.08 -16.71
C LYS A 126 3.58 14.52 -15.28
N SER A 127 3.33 13.24 -15.09
CA SER A 127 3.63 12.59 -13.82
C SER A 127 5.15 12.49 -13.60
N PRO A 128 5.64 12.65 -12.34
CA PRO A 128 7.05 12.50 -12.06
C PRO A 128 7.44 11.01 -12.02
N VAL A 129 8.65 10.70 -12.49
CA VAL A 129 9.31 9.39 -12.32
C VAL A 129 10.75 9.64 -11.89
N THR A 130 11.29 8.81 -11.01
CA THR A 130 12.63 8.96 -10.46
C THR A 130 13.49 7.73 -10.73
N VAL A 131 14.80 7.85 -10.46
CA VAL A 131 15.71 6.70 -10.46
C VAL A 131 15.27 5.58 -9.50
N ALA A 132 14.47 5.90 -8.48
CA ALA A 132 13.98 4.91 -7.52
C ALA A 132 12.84 4.06 -8.11
N ASP A 133 11.95 4.63 -8.92
CA ASP A 133 10.87 3.91 -9.59
C ASP A 133 11.45 2.81 -10.50
N TYR A 134 12.37 3.21 -11.39
CA TYR A 134 13.07 2.28 -12.29
C TYR A 134 13.92 1.25 -11.56
N GLY A 135 14.70 1.68 -10.55
CA GLY A 135 15.57 0.78 -9.78
C GLY A 135 14.77 -0.27 -8.99
N SER A 136 13.66 0.14 -8.38
CA SER A 136 12.75 -0.77 -7.67
C SER A 136 12.08 -1.77 -8.60
N GLN A 137 11.60 -1.32 -9.77
CA GLN A 137 11.03 -2.23 -10.77
C GLN A 137 12.06 -3.25 -11.29
N ALA A 138 13.29 -2.81 -11.58
CA ALA A 138 14.37 -3.68 -12.01
C ALA A 138 14.70 -4.74 -10.93
N LEU A 139 14.88 -4.32 -9.68
CA LEU A 139 15.17 -5.21 -8.55
C LEU A 139 14.06 -6.25 -8.35
N ILE A 140 12.80 -5.81 -8.30
CA ILE A 140 11.67 -6.71 -8.06
C ILE A 140 11.54 -7.73 -9.20
N SER A 141 11.64 -7.28 -10.44
CA SER A 141 11.58 -8.15 -11.61
C SER A 141 12.68 -9.21 -11.60
N LEU A 142 13.91 -8.82 -11.27
CA LEU A 142 15.05 -9.73 -11.16
C LEU A 142 14.86 -10.74 -10.03
N VAL A 143 14.56 -10.26 -8.83
CA VAL A 143 14.43 -11.10 -7.63
C VAL A 143 13.33 -12.14 -7.82
N LEU A 144 12.16 -11.74 -8.33
CA LEU A 144 11.07 -12.68 -8.58
C LEU A 144 11.46 -13.78 -9.58
N LYS A 145 12.16 -13.43 -10.67
CA LYS A 145 12.67 -14.43 -11.63
C LYS A 145 13.67 -15.39 -11.01
N MET A 146 14.52 -14.90 -10.11
CA MET A 146 15.54 -15.72 -9.45
C MET A 146 14.96 -16.65 -8.38
N GLU A 147 14.00 -16.17 -7.59
CA GLU A 147 13.38 -16.98 -6.53
C GLU A 147 12.37 -17.99 -7.09
N LEU A 148 11.76 -17.71 -8.25
CA LEU A 148 10.71 -18.54 -8.85
C LEU A 148 11.03 -18.98 -10.30
N PRO A 149 12.15 -19.69 -10.54
CA PRO A 149 12.62 -20.00 -11.89
C PRO A 149 11.72 -20.99 -12.65
N SER A 150 10.91 -21.78 -11.94
CA SER A 150 9.97 -22.75 -12.51
C SER A 150 8.64 -22.11 -12.95
N LEU A 151 8.37 -20.88 -12.54
CA LEU A 151 7.12 -20.19 -12.83
C LEU A 151 7.25 -19.39 -14.14
N SER A 152 6.23 -19.46 -15.00
CA SER A 152 6.15 -18.57 -16.16
C SER A 152 6.12 -17.11 -15.68
N PHE A 153 7.10 -16.33 -16.09
CA PHE A 153 7.21 -14.95 -15.63
C PHE A 153 6.31 -14.02 -16.45
N SER A 154 5.32 -13.43 -15.79
CA SER A 154 4.51 -12.34 -16.33
C SER A 154 4.38 -11.26 -15.26
N LEU A 155 4.75 -10.03 -15.62
CA LEU A 155 4.66 -8.86 -14.75
C LEU A 155 3.95 -7.73 -15.47
N VAL A 156 2.91 -7.19 -14.85
CA VAL A 156 2.27 -5.92 -15.20
C VAL A 156 2.86 -4.87 -14.28
N ALA A 157 3.71 -3.98 -14.80
CA ALA A 157 4.31 -2.92 -13.99
C ALA A 157 4.15 -1.54 -14.64
N GLU A 158 4.17 -0.50 -13.82
CA GLU A 158 3.94 0.87 -14.26
C GLU A 158 4.96 1.38 -15.28
N GLU A 159 6.25 1.12 -15.04
CA GLU A 159 7.33 1.74 -15.80
C GLU A 159 7.76 0.92 -17.03
N ASP A 160 8.34 1.60 -18.01
CA ASP A 160 9.05 0.98 -19.13
C ASP A 160 10.39 1.70 -19.39
N SER A 161 11.26 1.08 -20.19
CA SER A 161 12.58 1.64 -20.45
C SER A 161 12.65 2.61 -21.65
N VAL A 162 11.53 2.97 -22.30
CA VAL A 162 11.53 3.70 -23.58
C VAL A 162 12.26 5.04 -23.47
N ASP A 163 12.03 5.77 -22.38
CA ASP A 163 12.69 7.06 -22.14
C ASP A 163 14.16 6.90 -21.70
N LEU A 164 14.50 5.81 -21.01
CA LEU A 164 15.86 5.51 -20.56
C LEU A 164 16.81 5.11 -21.70
N ARG A 165 16.27 4.61 -22.81
CA ARG A 165 17.06 4.23 -24.00
C ARG A 165 17.46 5.43 -24.87
N LYS A 166 17.03 6.65 -24.55
CA LYS A 166 17.42 7.87 -25.26
C LYS A 166 18.78 8.36 -24.78
N ASP A 167 19.60 8.90 -25.67
CA ASP A 167 20.96 9.40 -25.36
C ASP A 167 21.00 10.37 -24.17
N VAL A 168 19.96 11.19 -24.01
CA VAL A 168 19.84 12.17 -22.92
C VAL A 168 19.68 11.53 -21.54
N ALA A 169 19.28 10.26 -21.46
CA ALA A 169 19.02 9.53 -20.21
C ALA A 169 20.18 8.61 -19.80
N HIS A 170 21.30 8.61 -20.52
CA HIS A 170 22.44 7.72 -20.24
C HIS A 170 22.98 7.84 -18.81
N GLU A 171 23.15 9.07 -18.30
CA GLU A 171 23.59 9.28 -16.91
C GLU A 171 22.55 8.80 -15.88
N THR A 172 21.26 8.92 -16.20
CA THR A 172 20.18 8.37 -15.36
C THR A 172 20.24 6.85 -15.33
N LEU A 173 20.38 6.19 -16.47
CA LEU A 173 20.50 4.73 -16.56
C LEU A 173 21.71 4.20 -15.80
N LYS A 174 22.85 4.88 -15.92
CA LYS A 174 24.07 4.58 -15.17
C LYS A 174 23.87 4.72 -13.65
N SER A 175 23.16 5.76 -13.23
CA SER A 175 22.79 5.97 -11.82
C SER A 175 21.89 4.85 -11.29
N ILE A 176 20.84 4.49 -12.06
CA ILE A 176 19.94 3.38 -11.73
C ILE A 176 20.74 2.07 -11.60
N THR A 177 21.56 1.75 -12.59
CA THR A 177 22.38 0.52 -12.62
C THR A 177 23.32 0.44 -11.43
N LYS A 178 23.97 1.55 -11.08
CA LYS A 178 24.82 1.65 -9.90
C LYS A 178 24.02 1.38 -8.62
N LEU A 179 22.86 2.03 -8.45
CA LEU A 179 22.01 1.85 -7.27
C LEU A 179 21.53 0.40 -7.12
N VAL A 180 21.06 -0.22 -8.20
CA VAL A 180 20.61 -1.62 -8.23
C VAL A 180 21.76 -2.55 -7.80
N ASN A 181 22.94 -2.40 -8.40
CA ASN A 181 24.10 -3.23 -8.07
C ASN A 181 24.60 -3.03 -6.65
N GLU A 182 24.55 -1.81 -6.11
CA GLU A 182 24.89 -1.54 -4.71
C GLU A 182 23.96 -2.28 -3.74
N ILE A 183 22.65 -2.30 -4.03
CA ILE A 183 21.67 -3.01 -3.19
C ILE A 183 21.83 -4.53 -3.30
N LEU A 184 22.04 -5.06 -4.51
CA LEU A 184 22.31 -6.48 -4.73
C LEU A 184 23.59 -6.92 -4.01
N SER A 185 24.68 -6.16 -4.16
CA SER A 185 25.97 -6.46 -3.53
C SER A 185 25.94 -6.36 -2.01
N ALA A 186 25.08 -5.50 -1.45
CA ALA A 186 24.86 -5.41 -0.01
C ALA A 186 24.00 -6.55 0.54
N SER A 187 23.27 -7.26 -0.33
CA SER A 187 22.55 -8.48 0.04
C SER A 187 23.51 -9.66 -0.01
N ASP A 188 23.65 -10.39 1.11
CA ASP A 188 24.44 -11.63 1.13
C ASP A 188 23.88 -12.73 0.21
N THR A 189 22.67 -12.54 -0.31
CA THR A 189 21.96 -13.53 -1.13
C THR A 189 22.29 -13.42 -2.62
N TYR A 190 22.54 -12.21 -3.14
CA TYR A 190 22.63 -11.97 -4.58
C TYR A 190 24.02 -11.46 -4.97
N LYS A 191 24.93 -12.38 -5.28
CA LYS A 191 26.31 -12.04 -5.72
C LYS A 191 26.39 -11.81 -7.22
N LEU A 192 25.57 -10.90 -7.72
CA LEU A 192 25.49 -10.56 -9.14
C LEU A 192 25.70 -9.05 -9.33
N SER A 193 26.25 -8.68 -10.48
CA SER A 193 26.35 -7.29 -10.93
C SER A 193 25.75 -7.24 -12.32
N LEU A 194 24.73 -6.41 -12.49
CA LEU A 194 24.04 -6.20 -13.75
C LEU A 194 24.75 -5.14 -14.59
N SER A 195 24.75 -5.35 -15.90
CA SER A 195 25.01 -4.33 -16.91
C SER A 195 23.80 -3.41 -17.09
N GLU A 196 24.01 -2.28 -17.77
CA GLU A 196 22.93 -1.34 -18.11
C GLU A 196 21.83 -2.01 -18.95
N GLU A 197 22.20 -2.89 -19.90
CA GLU A 197 21.21 -3.60 -20.71
C GLU A 197 20.37 -4.59 -19.89
N GLU A 198 20.99 -5.32 -18.96
CA GLU A 198 20.26 -6.24 -18.08
C GLU A 198 19.29 -5.49 -17.15
N VAL A 199 19.62 -4.26 -16.75
CA VAL A 199 18.70 -3.39 -16.00
C VAL A 199 17.52 -2.96 -16.88
N LEU A 200 17.76 -2.57 -18.13
CA LEU A 200 16.70 -2.22 -19.07
C LEU A 200 15.78 -3.41 -19.34
N ASP A 201 16.34 -4.61 -19.52
CA ASP A 201 15.58 -5.86 -19.71
C ASP A 201 14.76 -6.22 -18.46
N ALA A 202 15.31 -6.01 -17.27
CA ALA A 202 14.58 -6.20 -16.02
C ALA A 202 13.39 -5.25 -15.91
N ILE A 203 13.55 -3.97 -16.27
CA ILE A 203 12.45 -2.98 -16.32
C ILE A 203 11.40 -3.41 -17.35
N ASP A 204 11.83 -3.74 -18.57
CA ASP A 204 10.96 -4.11 -19.69
C ASP A 204 10.23 -5.44 -19.51
N SER A 205 10.57 -6.21 -18.48
CA SER A 205 9.84 -7.41 -18.10
C SER A 205 8.44 -7.11 -17.55
N GLY A 206 8.14 -5.84 -17.22
CA GLY A 206 6.86 -5.33 -16.74
C GLY A 206 5.78 -5.04 -17.81
N LYS A 207 6.02 -5.46 -19.06
CA LYS A 207 5.15 -5.16 -20.22
C LYS A 207 3.95 -6.09 -20.39
N SER A 208 3.65 -6.99 -19.43
CA SER A 208 2.46 -7.82 -19.55
C SER A 208 1.20 -6.97 -19.54
N GLU A 209 0.19 -7.41 -20.29
CA GLU A 209 -1.16 -6.83 -20.23
C GLU A 209 -1.95 -7.36 -19.04
N GLY A 210 -1.51 -8.45 -18.40
CA GLY A 210 -2.31 -9.20 -17.42
C GLY A 210 -3.41 -9.98 -18.13
N GLY A 211 -4.53 -10.20 -17.44
CA GLY A 211 -5.70 -10.83 -18.03
C GLY A 211 -6.39 -11.86 -17.13
N PRO A 212 -7.35 -12.60 -17.69
CA PRO A 212 -8.16 -13.56 -16.95
C PRO A 212 -7.51 -14.93 -16.75
N HIS A 213 -6.32 -15.18 -17.34
CA HIS A 213 -5.73 -16.52 -17.40
C HIS A 213 -4.27 -16.52 -16.99
N GLY A 214 -3.86 -17.57 -16.28
CA GLY A 214 -2.50 -17.74 -15.79
C GLY A 214 -2.17 -16.84 -14.61
N ARG A 215 -0.88 -16.81 -14.28
CA ARG A 215 -0.35 -16.05 -13.15
C ARG A 215 0.36 -14.79 -13.61
N HIS A 216 -0.04 -13.66 -13.03
CA HIS A 216 0.53 -12.36 -13.35
C HIS A 216 0.92 -11.63 -12.07
N TRP A 217 2.18 -11.23 -11.96
CA TRP A 217 2.59 -10.23 -10.98
C TRP A 217 2.05 -8.86 -11.40
N VAL A 218 1.67 -8.04 -10.43
CA VAL A 218 1.19 -6.68 -10.63
C VAL A 218 1.99 -5.77 -9.70
N LEU A 219 2.67 -4.77 -10.24
CA LEU A 219 3.64 -3.96 -9.51
C LEU A 219 3.44 -2.47 -9.77
N ASP A 220 3.34 -1.72 -8.67
CA ASP A 220 3.69 -0.31 -8.62
C ASP A 220 5.01 -0.18 -7.84
N PRO A 221 6.12 0.20 -8.49
CA PRO A 221 7.42 0.27 -7.84
C PRO A 221 7.48 1.39 -6.79
N ILE A 222 6.73 2.48 -6.97
CA ILE A 222 6.58 3.59 -6.01
C ILE A 222 5.19 4.22 -6.21
N ASP A 223 4.21 3.68 -5.50
CA ASP A 223 2.91 4.31 -5.45
C ASP A 223 3.00 5.58 -4.60
N GLY A 224 2.55 6.70 -5.17
CA GLY A 224 2.63 8.02 -4.55
C GLY A 224 3.99 8.70 -4.75
N THR A 225 4.57 8.67 -5.96
CA THR A 225 5.86 9.32 -6.30
C THR A 225 5.93 10.80 -5.85
N LYS A 226 4.83 11.55 -5.88
CA LYS A 226 4.78 12.92 -5.33
C LYS A 226 5.01 12.96 -3.82
N GLY A 227 4.40 12.04 -3.07
CA GLY A 227 4.64 11.87 -1.63
C GLY A 227 6.08 11.46 -1.36
N PHE A 228 6.63 10.55 -2.17
CA PHE A 228 8.04 10.17 -2.13
C PHE A 228 8.97 11.39 -2.29
N LEU A 229 8.75 12.24 -3.30
CA LEU A 229 9.55 13.46 -3.54
C LEU A 229 9.46 14.48 -2.41
N ARG A 230 8.33 14.55 -1.70
CA ARG A 230 8.16 15.43 -0.53
C ARG A 230 8.78 14.89 0.76
N GLY A 231 9.16 13.61 0.78
CA GLY A 231 9.56 12.92 2.02
C GLY A 231 8.37 12.45 2.86
N ASP A 232 7.16 12.42 2.29
CA ASP A 232 5.92 11.96 2.92
C ASP A 232 5.73 10.44 2.69
N GLN A 233 4.49 9.95 2.76
CA GLN A 233 4.15 8.54 2.58
C GLN A 233 4.23 8.13 1.09
N TYR A 234 4.74 6.92 0.88
CA TYR A 234 4.74 6.19 -0.39
C TYR A 234 4.73 4.69 -0.08
N ALA A 235 4.41 3.86 -1.06
CA ALA A 235 4.42 2.42 -0.92
C ALA A 235 5.04 1.73 -2.13
N ILE A 236 5.71 0.60 -1.92
CA ILE A 236 6.02 -0.36 -2.97
C ILE A 236 4.91 -1.41 -2.92
N ALA A 237 4.14 -1.53 -4.00
CA ALA A 237 2.94 -2.35 -4.03
C ALA A 237 3.08 -3.49 -5.04
N LEU A 238 3.13 -4.72 -4.52
CA LEU A 238 3.30 -5.93 -5.32
C LEU A 238 2.17 -6.91 -5.02
N ALA A 239 1.51 -7.42 -6.05
CA ALA A 239 0.47 -8.43 -5.93
C ALA A 239 0.65 -9.54 -6.97
N MET A 240 -0.03 -10.66 -6.76
CA MET A 240 -0.15 -11.71 -7.77
C MET A 240 -1.61 -11.96 -8.09
N LEU A 241 -1.91 -12.04 -9.38
CA LEU A 241 -3.14 -12.58 -9.93
C LEU A 241 -2.93 -14.06 -10.27
N ASP A 242 -3.91 -14.90 -9.98
CA ASP A 242 -4.03 -16.27 -10.51
C ASP A 242 -5.44 -16.43 -11.10
N GLU A 243 -5.52 -16.76 -12.40
CA GLU A 243 -6.76 -16.80 -13.17
C GLU A 243 -7.63 -15.53 -12.99
N GLY A 244 -6.97 -14.37 -13.13
CA GLY A 244 -7.60 -13.05 -13.03
C GLY A 244 -7.99 -12.60 -11.61
N LYS A 245 -7.73 -13.41 -10.57
CA LYS A 245 -8.07 -13.10 -9.17
C LYS A 245 -6.84 -12.72 -8.38
N VAL A 246 -6.92 -11.68 -7.55
CA VAL A 246 -5.83 -11.33 -6.62
C VAL A 246 -5.71 -12.41 -5.55
N VAL A 247 -4.58 -13.11 -5.49
CA VAL A 247 -4.35 -14.23 -4.56
C VAL A 247 -3.37 -13.92 -3.44
N LEU A 248 -2.47 -12.96 -3.64
CA LEU A 248 -1.56 -12.47 -2.61
C LEU A 248 -1.16 -11.02 -2.88
N GLY A 249 -0.68 -10.34 -1.84
CA GLY A 249 -0.23 -8.96 -1.94
C GLY A 249 0.75 -8.59 -0.84
N VAL A 250 1.66 -7.67 -1.19
CA VAL A 250 2.69 -7.10 -0.34
C VAL A 250 2.67 -5.58 -0.52
N LEU A 251 2.57 -4.86 0.60
CA LEU A 251 2.72 -3.40 0.65
C LEU A 251 3.88 -3.06 1.56
N ALA A 252 5.02 -2.68 0.99
CA ALA A 252 6.11 -2.13 1.79
C ALA A 252 5.95 -0.61 1.89
N CYS A 253 5.87 -0.09 3.10
CA CYS A 253 5.60 1.31 3.41
C CYS A 253 6.77 1.91 4.20
N PRO A 254 7.83 2.42 3.54
CA PRO A 254 9.08 2.77 4.22
C PRO A 254 9.01 3.93 5.20
N ASN A 255 8.01 4.80 5.05
CA ASN A 255 7.81 5.97 5.90
C ASN A 255 6.62 5.82 6.87
N LEU A 256 5.91 4.69 6.86
CA LEU A 256 4.76 4.47 7.73
C LEU A 256 5.26 4.00 9.12
N PRO A 257 4.79 4.59 10.23
CA PRO A 257 5.21 4.19 11.58
C PRO A 257 4.70 2.78 11.92
N LEU A 258 5.39 2.04 12.78
CA LEU A 258 4.93 0.71 13.21
C LEU A 258 3.68 0.74 14.10
N PHE A 259 3.46 1.83 14.82
CA PHE A 259 2.30 2.00 15.69
C PHE A 259 1.13 2.67 14.97
N SER A 260 -0.06 2.51 15.54
CA SER A 260 -1.27 3.14 15.03
C SER A 260 -1.14 4.65 15.04
N ILE A 261 -1.50 5.32 13.94
CA ILE A 261 -1.51 6.79 13.84
C ILE A 261 -2.42 7.42 14.92
N ARG A 262 -3.38 6.66 15.46
CA ARG A 262 -4.30 7.12 16.53
C ARG A 262 -3.70 7.06 17.93
N SER A 263 -2.61 6.33 18.14
CA SER A 263 -2.02 6.11 19.46
C SER A 263 -1.16 7.31 19.86
N THR A 264 -1.77 8.34 20.44
CA THR A 264 -1.09 9.57 20.91
C THR A 264 -0.39 9.42 22.26
N CYS A 265 -0.26 8.21 22.81
CA CYS A 265 0.52 8.00 24.03
C CYS A 265 2.01 7.92 23.68
N ASP A 266 2.73 8.98 24.10
CA ASP A 266 4.18 9.10 24.16
C ASP A 266 4.88 9.54 22.85
N GLN A 267 4.93 10.85 22.62
CA GLN A 267 5.84 11.48 21.64
C GLN A 267 7.31 11.50 22.11
N SER A 268 7.71 10.54 22.96
CA SER A 268 9.10 10.38 23.36
C SER A 268 9.64 9.08 22.77
N PHE A 269 10.85 9.18 22.18
CA PHE A 269 11.69 8.14 21.60
C PHE A 269 11.41 7.74 20.14
N ASN A 270 12.50 7.78 19.34
CA ASN A 270 12.66 7.27 17.98
C ASN A 270 11.53 6.34 17.51
N SER A 271 10.49 6.93 16.93
CA SER A 271 9.41 6.18 16.31
C SER A 271 9.99 5.37 15.15
N GLU A 272 10.10 4.06 15.35
CA GLU A 272 10.53 3.15 14.29
C GLU A 272 9.51 3.24 13.15
N ILE A 273 10.00 3.63 11.99
CA ILE A 273 9.25 3.75 10.75
C ILE A 273 9.70 2.66 9.78
N GLY A 274 8.83 2.34 8.84
CA GLY A 274 9.09 1.31 7.86
C GLY A 274 8.44 0.02 8.28
N CYS A 275 7.32 -0.29 7.65
CA CYS A 275 6.65 -1.57 7.82
C CYS A 275 6.29 -2.19 6.49
N ILE A 276 6.13 -3.51 6.50
CA ILE A 276 5.67 -4.29 5.35
C ILE A 276 4.42 -5.06 5.76
N PHE A 277 3.41 -4.95 4.92
CA PHE A 277 2.17 -5.72 5.03
C PHE A 277 2.22 -6.84 4.01
N SER A 278 1.71 -8.00 4.39
CA SER A 278 1.61 -9.15 3.51
C SER A 278 0.31 -9.89 3.75
N ALA A 279 -0.31 -10.36 2.69
CA ALA A 279 -1.54 -11.13 2.75
C ALA A 279 -1.55 -12.18 1.63
N CYS A 280 -2.15 -13.32 1.93
CA CYS A 280 -2.43 -14.40 0.99
C CYS A 280 -3.86 -14.85 1.23
N LEU A 281 -4.56 -15.20 0.15
CA LEU A 281 -5.96 -15.61 0.18
C LEU A 281 -6.21 -16.67 1.27
N GLY A 282 -7.12 -16.37 2.19
CA GLY A 282 -7.51 -17.25 3.30
C GLY A 282 -6.52 -17.36 4.47
N SER A 283 -5.40 -16.62 4.45
CA SER A 283 -4.36 -16.69 5.48
C SER A 283 -4.38 -15.53 6.48
N GLY A 284 -5.18 -14.49 6.20
CA GLY A 284 -5.18 -13.24 6.95
C GLY A 284 -4.05 -12.29 6.54
N ALA A 285 -4.12 -11.07 7.03
CA ALA A 285 -3.11 -10.03 6.80
C ALA A 285 -2.12 -9.93 7.96
N LEU A 286 -0.84 -9.77 7.63
CA LEU A 286 0.27 -9.64 8.56
C LEU A 286 1.01 -8.31 8.36
N MET A 287 1.59 -7.77 9.43
CA MET A 287 2.48 -6.60 9.43
C MET A 287 3.76 -6.89 10.22
N GLU A 288 4.90 -6.46 9.71
CA GLU A 288 6.21 -6.52 10.37
C GLU A 288 7.07 -5.30 10.02
N SER A 289 8.16 -5.06 10.78
CA SER A 289 9.15 -4.02 10.50
C SER A 289 9.94 -4.36 9.24
N LEU A 290 10.29 -3.34 8.44
CA LEU A 290 11.20 -3.51 7.30
C LEU A 290 12.59 -4.02 7.72
N ASN A 291 13.01 -3.74 8.96
CA ASN A 291 14.28 -4.21 9.50
C ASN A 291 14.20 -5.64 10.06
N GLY A 292 13.04 -6.28 9.96
CA GLY A 292 12.76 -7.58 10.55
C GLY A 292 12.18 -7.45 11.96
N SER A 293 11.00 -8.03 12.16
CA SER A 293 10.39 -8.22 13.47
C SER A 293 9.52 -9.48 13.43
N THR A 294 8.97 -9.89 14.57
CA THR A 294 7.90 -10.89 14.56
C THR A 294 6.68 -10.31 13.82
N ALA A 295 6.16 -11.05 12.84
CA ALA A 295 4.95 -10.67 12.12
C ALA A 295 3.74 -10.69 13.05
N THR A 296 2.91 -9.66 12.94
CA THR A 296 1.69 -9.47 13.73
C THR A 296 0.47 -9.49 12.84
N LYS A 297 -0.62 -10.15 13.27
CA LYS A 297 -1.88 -10.09 12.54
C LYS A 297 -2.50 -8.70 12.67
N VAL A 298 -2.96 -8.17 11.56
CA VAL A 298 -3.66 -6.88 11.51
C VAL A 298 -5.13 -7.09 11.14
N HIS A 299 -5.97 -6.22 11.69
CA HIS A 299 -7.41 -6.25 11.46
C HIS A 299 -7.92 -4.82 11.26
N VAL A 300 -8.88 -4.68 10.33
CA VAL A 300 -9.59 -3.42 10.14
C VAL A 300 -10.31 -3.00 11.43
N SER A 301 -10.62 -1.71 11.54
CA SER A 301 -11.30 -1.16 12.72
C SER A 301 -12.67 -1.82 12.95
N THR A 302 -13.04 -2.01 14.21
CA THR A 302 -14.33 -2.59 14.63
C THR A 302 -15.43 -1.54 14.80
N ILE A 303 -15.21 -0.31 14.31
CA ILE A 303 -16.15 0.80 14.44
C ILE A 303 -17.45 0.46 13.72
N GLU A 304 -18.57 0.52 14.45
CA GLU A 304 -19.90 0.25 13.89
C GLU A 304 -20.69 1.55 13.61
N ALA A 305 -20.44 2.61 14.39
CA ALA A 305 -21.12 3.89 14.23
C ALA A 305 -20.31 4.81 13.28
N PRO A 306 -20.90 5.27 12.16
CA PRO A 306 -20.20 6.18 11.25
C PRO A 306 -19.71 7.48 11.94
N ALA A 307 -20.44 7.96 12.95
CA ALA A 307 -20.07 9.16 13.70
C ALA A 307 -18.71 9.07 14.42
N ASP A 308 -18.18 7.85 14.62
CA ASP A 308 -16.89 7.57 15.24
C ASP A 308 -15.83 7.15 14.21
N ALA A 309 -16.21 7.01 12.93
CA ALA A 309 -15.31 6.66 11.84
C ALA A 309 -14.33 7.80 11.53
N SER A 310 -13.20 7.45 10.93
CA SER A 310 -12.30 8.40 10.27
C SER A 310 -12.21 8.08 8.79
N PHE A 311 -12.06 9.13 7.97
CA PHE A 311 -11.88 9.04 6.53
C PHE A 311 -10.42 9.12 6.15
N PHE A 312 -10.01 8.31 5.19
CA PHE A 312 -8.80 8.53 4.41
C PHE A 312 -9.15 9.13 3.05
N GLU A 313 -8.45 10.20 2.69
CA GLU A 313 -8.49 10.80 1.36
C GLU A 313 -7.07 10.99 0.81
N SER A 314 -6.95 11.06 -0.51
CA SER A 314 -5.68 11.39 -1.16
C SER A 314 -5.27 12.82 -0.79
N PHE A 315 -3.96 13.07 -0.62
CA PHE A 315 -3.46 14.41 -0.35
C PHE A 315 -3.59 15.32 -1.58
N GLU A 316 -3.38 14.74 -2.77
CA GLU A 316 -3.48 15.45 -4.04
C GLU A 316 -4.93 15.66 -4.48
N ALA A 317 -5.35 16.93 -4.59
CA ALA A 317 -6.71 17.28 -5.00
C ALA A 317 -7.10 16.81 -6.40
N ALA A 318 -6.13 16.63 -7.28
CA ALA A 318 -6.35 16.09 -8.62
C ALA A 318 -6.67 14.58 -8.63
N HIS A 319 -6.48 13.87 -7.52
CA HIS A 319 -6.66 12.41 -7.45
C HIS A 319 -7.98 12.01 -6.76
N SER A 320 -8.79 12.97 -6.31
CA SER A 320 -10.09 12.69 -5.70
C SER A 320 -11.03 13.90 -5.76
N MET A 321 -12.31 13.64 -6.00
CA MET A 321 -13.35 14.66 -5.90
C MET A 321 -13.68 14.98 -4.43
N HIS A 322 -12.95 15.90 -3.80
CA HIS A 322 -13.12 16.25 -2.39
C HIS A 322 -14.55 16.68 -2.04
N ASP A 323 -15.24 17.44 -2.90
CA ASP A 323 -16.62 17.86 -2.64
C ASP A 323 -17.58 16.67 -2.48
N LEU A 324 -17.37 15.61 -3.27
CA LEU A 324 -18.16 14.39 -3.17
C LEU A 324 -17.84 13.65 -1.86
N SER A 325 -16.56 13.54 -1.51
CA SER A 325 -16.12 12.95 -0.24
C SER A 325 -16.68 13.69 0.97
N SER A 326 -16.70 15.02 0.95
CA SER A 326 -17.30 15.86 1.98
C SER A 326 -18.82 15.62 2.10
N SER A 327 -19.53 15.58 0.98
CA SER A 327 -20.98 15.26 0.98
C SER A 327 -21.27 13.88 1.57
N ILE A 328 -20.46 12.87 1.24
CA ILE A 328 -20.59 11.52 1.80
C ILE A 328 -20.33 11.52 3.31
N ALA A 329 -19.29 12.23 3.76
CA ALA A 329 -18.95 12.35 5.18
C ALA A 329 -20.06 13.01 5.99
N GLU A 330 -20.67 14.07 5.46
CA GLU A 330 -21.83 14.75 6.06
C GLU A 330 -23.04 13.84 6.18
N LYS A 331 -23.39 13.11 5.10
CA LYS A 331 -24.53 12.15 5.12
C LYS A 331 -24.33 11.02 6.11
N LEU A 332 -23.08 10.57 6.30
CA LEU A 332 -22.74 9.58 7.31
C LEU A 332 -22.66 10.18 8.73
N GLY A 333 -22.63 11.50 8.88
CA GLY A 333 -22.50 12.17 10.17
C GLY A 333 -21.14 11.95 10.82
N VAL A 334 -20.08 11.76 10.01
CA VAL A 334 -18.74 11.53 10.51
C VAL A 334 -18.18 12.81 11.13
N ARG A 335 -17.64 12.69 12.34
CA ARG A 335 -17.19 13.85 13.14
C ARG A 335 -15.67 14.03 13.12
N ALA A 336 -14.92 12.97 12.85
CA ALA A 336 -13.47 13.04 12.79
C ALA A 336 -13.01 13.76 11.51
N PRO A 337 -11.95 14.59 11.58
CA PRO A 337 -11.36 15.16 10.39
C PRO A 337 -10.78 14.07 9.47
N PRO A 338 -10.76 14.28 8.14
CA PRO A 338 -10.12 13.34 7.23
C PRO A 338 -8.61 13.29 7.46
N VAL A 339 -8.05 12.09 7.35
CA VAL A 339 -6.62 11.82 7.41
C VAL A 339 -6.11 11.73 5.97
N ARG A 340 -5.20 12.63 5.61
CA ARG A 340 -4.64 12.69 4.25
C ARG A 340 -3.36 11.87 4.20
N ILE A 341 -3.37 10.83 3.37
CA ILE A 341 -2.22 9.94 3.17
C ILE A 341 -2.11 9.67 1.67
N ASP A 342 -0.93 9.89 1.10
CA ASP A 342 -0.63 9.47 -0.28
C ASP A 342 -0.40 7.96 -0.36
N SER A 343 -0.46 7.39 -1.56
CA SER A 343 -0.23 5.97 -1.86
C SER A 343 -1.21 4.96 -1.22
N GLN A 344 -0.96 3.69 -1.48
CA GLN A 344 -1.58 2.51 -0.90
C GLN A 344 -1.20 2.32 0.57
N ALA A 345 -0.35 3.19 1.14
CA ALA A 345 -0.26 3.36 2.59
C ALA A 345 -1.64 3.62 3.24
N LYS A 346 -2.61 4.15 2.48
CA LYS A 346 -4.03 4.21 2.89
C LYS A 346 -4.64 2.82 3.14
N TYR A 347 -4.43 1.86 2.25
CA TYR A 347 -4.89 0.48 2.46
C TYR A 347 -4.16 -0.18 3.63
N ALA A 348 -2.86 0.06 3.77
CA ALA A 348 -2.09 -0.42 4.92
C ALA A 348 -2.63 0.12 6.26
N ALA A 349 -2.88 1.43 6.33
CA ALA A 349 -3.48 2.09 7.50
C ALA A 349 -4.89 1.55 7.79
N MET A 350 -5.70 1.33 6.75
CA MET A 350 -7.01 0.67 6.87
C MET A 350 -6.90 -0.75 7.43
N ALA A 351 -5.98 -1.57 6.90
CA ALA A 351 -5.80 -2.96 7.29
C ALA A 351 -5.39 -3.14 8.75
N ARG A 352 -4.70 -2.15 9.35
CA ARG A 352 -4.37 -2.14 10.79
C ARG A 352 -5.34 -1.36 11.67
N GLY A 353 -6.43 -0.84 11.11
CA GLY A 353 -7.50 -0.19 11.85
C GLY A 353 -7.24 1.29 12.24
N ASP A 354 -6.30 1.96 11.60
CA ASP A 354 -6.03 3.40 11.84
C ASP A 354 -7.17 4.29 11.34
N GLY A 355 -7.95 3.80 10.38
CA GLY A 355 -9.19 4.42 9.98
C GLY A 355 -10.26 3.42 9.61
N ALA A 356 -11.38 3.96 9.16
CA ALA A 356 -12.60 3.19 8.95
C ALA A 356 -13.13 3.27 7.54
N ILE A 357 -12.88 4.37 6.81
CA ILE A 357 -13.40 4.56 5.47
C ILE A 357 -12.30 5.12 4.57
N TYR A 358 -12.11 4.54 3.40
CA TYR A 358 -11.29 5.06 2.32
C TYR A 358 -12.15 5.23 1.06
N LEU A 359 -12.05 6.40 0.43
CA LEU A 359 -12.76 6.75 -0.80
C LEU A 359 -11.78 7.20 -1.89
N ARG A 360 -12.00 6.72 -3.11
CA ARG A 360 -11.30 7.20 -4.30
C ARG A 360 -12.28 7.39 -5.44
N PHE A 361 -12.44 8.63 -5.86
CA PHE A 361 -13.32 9.02 -6.96
C PHE A 361 -12.48 9.72 -8.03
N PRO A 362 -12.04 8.99 -9.08
CA PRO A 362 -11.26 9.59 -10.14
C PRO A 362 -12.09 10.63 -10.92
N HIS A 363 -11.40 11.60 -11.54
CA HIS A 363 -12.06 12.53 -12.45
C HIS A 363 -12.49 11.83 -13.74
N LYS A 364 -13.49 12.41 -14.41
CA LYS A 364 -14.02 11.87 -15.66
C LYS A 364 -12.91 11.70 -16.71
N GLY A 365 -12.82 10.50 -17.28
CA GLY A 365 -11.84 10.15 -18.31
C GLY A 365 -10.55 9.49 -17.78
N TYR A 366 -10.34 9.44 -16.47
CA TYR A 366 -9.27 8.65 -15.87
C TYR A 366 -9.73 7.21 -15.64
N ARG A 367 -8.89 6.24 -16.00
CA ARG A 367 -9.10 4.81 -15.75
C ARG A 367 -8.09 4.36 -14.69
N GLU A 368 -8.59 3.84 -13.59
CA GLU A 368 -7.74 3.33 -12.50
C GLU A 368 -6.84 2.21 -13.02
N LYS A 369 -5.60 2.19 -12.55
CA LYS A 369 -4.63 1.15 -12.87
C LYS A 369 -4.78 0.00 -11.88
N ILE A 370 -4.56 -1.23 -12.32
CA ILE A 370 -4.65 -2.37 -11.41
C ILE A 370 -3.57 -2.35 -10.32
N TRP A 371 -2.40 -1.78 -10.63
CA TRP A 371 -1.28 -1.71 -9.69
C TRP A 371 -1.50 -0.72 -8.53
N ASP A 372 -2.32 0.30 -8.71
CA ASP A 372 -2.77 1.24 -7.64
C ASP A 372 -3.65 0.56 -6.57
N HIS A 373 -4.14 -0.66 -6.82
CA HIS A 373 -5.19 -1.27 -6.00
C HIS A 373 -4.98 -2.74 -5.63
N ALA A 374 -4.32 -3.55 -6.45
CA ALA A 374 -4.29 -5.01 -6.27
C ALA A 374 -3.68 -5.43 -4.92
N ALA A 375 -2.54 -4.86 -4.53
CA ALA A 375 -1.89 -5.20 -3.27
C ALA A 375 -2.71 -4.73 -2.05
N GLY A 376 -3.19 -3.49 -2.08
CA GLY A 376 -4.06 -2.95 -1.03
C GLY A 376 -5.40 -3.67 -0.89
N PHE A 377 -5.98 -4.11 -2.01
CA PHE A 377 -7.23 -4.86 -2.07
C PHE A 377 -7.15 -6.13 -1.22
N ILE A 378 -6.16 -6.99 -1.48
CA ILE A 378 -6.04 -8.27 -0.77
C ILE A 378 -5.57 -8.07 0.68
N VAL A 379 -4.69 -7.10 0.94
CA VAL A 379 -4.23 -6.78 2.30
C VAL A 379 -5.40 -6.33 3.20
N VAL A 380 -6.30 -5.49 2.71
CA VAL A 380 -7.49 -5.08 3.48
C VAL A 380 -8.52 -6.21 3.57
N SER A 381 -8.74 -6.95 2.48
CA SER A 381 -9.73 -8.04 2.47
C SER A 381 -9.38 -9.12 3.48
N GLU A 382 -8.11 -9.54 3.53
CA GLU A 382 -7.60 -10.53 4.49
C GLU A 382 -7.47 -9.97 5.92
N ALA A 383 -7.43 -8.64 6.09
CA ALA A 383 -7.58 -7.99 7.41
C ALA A 383 -9.06 -7.94 7.89
N GLY A 384 -10.02 -8.41 7.08
CA GLY A 384 -11.44 -8.44 7.40
C GLY A 384 -12.24 -7.23 6.89
N GLY A 385 -11.62 -6.38 6.06
CA GLY A 385 -12.28 -5.28 5.37
C GLY A 385 -13.08 -5.72 4.15
N VAL A 386 -13.69 -4.74 3.50
CA VAL A 386 -14.42 -4.88 2.24
C VAL A 386 -13.98 -3.76 1.31
N VAL A 387 -13.60 -4.12 0.09
CA VAL A 387 -13.19 -3.20 -0.97
C VAL A 387 -14.08 -3.48 -2.18
N SER A 388 -14.75 -2.45 -2.69
CA SER A 388 -15.66 -2.56 -3.83
C SER A 388 -15.58 -1.31 -4.69
N ASP A 389 -16.20 -1.34 -5.87
CA ASP A 389 -16.55 -0.11 -6.55
C ASP A 389 -17.65 0.64 -5.75
N ALA A 390 -17.89 1.90 -6.11
CA ALA A 390 -18.90 2.74 -5.50
C ALA A 390 -20.36 2.39 -5.90
N ALA A 391 -20.56 1.43 -6.81
CA ALA A 391 -21.86 0.83 -7.11
C ALA A 391 -22.14 -0.40 -6.22
N GLY A 392 -21.11 -0.95 -5.57
CA GLY A 392 -21.16 -2.11 -4.70
C GLY A 392 -20.71 -3.42 -5.37
N ASN A 393 -20.16 -3.37 -6.59
CA ASN A 393 -19.62 -4.53 -7.28
C ASN A 393 -18.19 -4.83 -6.83
N GLU A 394 -17.80 -6.10 -6.96
CA GLU A 394 -16.41 -6.52 -6.76
C GLU A 394 -15.49 -5.90 -7.83
N LEU A 395 -14.25 -5.60 -7.45
CA LEU A 395 -13.24 -5.10 -8.40
C LEU A 395 -12.75 -6.25 -9.29
N ASP A 396 -12.85 -6.06 -10.61
CA ASP A 396 -12.44 -7.05 -11.61
C ASP A 396 -11.03 -6.75 -12.14
N PHE A 397 -10.04 -7.47 -11.60
CA PHE A 397 -8.63 -7.36 -12.00
C PHE A 397 -8.28 -8.18 -13.26
N SER A 398 -9.25 -8.86 -13.88
CA SER A 398 -9.02 -9.74 -15.03
C SER A 398 -9.01 -9.04 -16.39
N ARG A 399 -9.34 -7.74 -16.43
CA ARG A 399 -9.53 -6.96 -17.68
C ARG A 399 -8.27 -6.29 -18.22
N GLY A 400 -7.12 -6.77 -17.79
CA GLY A 400 -5.81 -6.26 -18.19
C GLY A 400 -5.30 -5.17 -17.25
N ARG A 401 -4.64 -4.14 -17.81
CA ARG A 401 -3.87 -3.13 -17.03
C ARG A 401 -4.73 -2.11 -16.25
N HIS A 402 -6.05 -2.12 -16.41
CA HIS A 402 -6.95 -1.10 -15.85
C HIS A 402 -8.17 -1.73 -15.15
N LEU A 403 -8.71 -1.01 -14.18
CA LEU A 403 -10.03 -1.26 -13.62
C LEU A 403 -11.05 -0.38 -14.38
N ASP A 404 -12.00 -1.01 -15.06
CA ASP A 404 -13.07 -0.32 -15.79
C ASP A 404 -14.21 0.02 -14.84
N LEU A 405 -14.06 1.13 -14.11
CA LEU A 405 -14.99 1.59 -13.08
C LEU A 405 -15.74 2.84 -13.53
N ASP A 406 -17.06 2.86 -13.30
CA ASP A 406 -17.91 4.02 -13.59
C ASP A 406 -18.00 5.02 -12.42
N THR A 407 -17.86 4.54 -11.18
CA THR A 407 -18.30 5.29 -9.99
C THR A 407 -17.23 5.50 -8.92
N GLY A 408 -16.02 4.96 -9.06
CA GLY A 408 -14.93 5.05 -8.07
C GLY A 408 -14.82 3.82 -7.16
N ILE A 409 -13.91 3.86 -6.18
CA ILE A 409 -13.58 2.76 -5.25
C ILE A 409 -13.89 3.19 -3.82
N ILE A 410 -14.48 2.28 -3.06
CA ILE A 410 -14.76 2.44 -1.64
C ILE A 410 -14.20 1.26 -0.84
N CYS A 411 -13.71 1.56 0.35
CA CYS A 411 -13.08 0.58 1.23
C CYS A 411 -13.47 0.88 2.67
N THR A 412 -13.95 -0.14 3.39
CA THR A 412 -14.33 -0.02 4.81
C THR A 412 -14.39 -1.39 5.48
N ASN A 413 -14.92 -1.46 6.71
CA ASN A 413 -15.21 -2.72 7.39
C ASN A 413 -16.61 -3.25 7.03
N LYS A 414 -16.87 -4.53 7.31
CA LYS A 414 -18.15 -5.19 7.00
C LYS A 414 -19.37 -4.53 7.63
N LYS A 415 -19.21 -3.85 8.76
CA LYS A 415 -20.29 -3.23 9.53
C LYS A 415 -20.75 -1.91 8.90
N LEU A 416 -19.79 -1.10 8.45
CA LEU A 416 -20.04 0.22 7.87
C LEU A 416 -20.41 0.18 6.39
N MET A 417 -20.02 -0.88 5.66
CA MET A 417 -20.22 -0.96 4.20
C MET A 417 -21.67 -0.67 3.74
N PRO A 418 -22.74 -1.22 4.36
CA PRO A 418 -24.10 -0.92 3.93
C PRO A 418 -24.48 0.56 4.07
N LEU A 419 -24.01 1.21 5.14
CA LEU A 419 -24.26 2.64 5.38
C LEU A 419 -23.46 3.51 4.41
N LEU A 420 -22.19 3.15 4.20
CA LEU A 420 -21.30 3.86 3.28
C LEU A 420 -21.82 3.80 1.85
N LEU A 421 -22.18 2.61 1.36
CA LEU A 421 -22.66 2.42 0.00
C LEU A 421 -23.92 3.26 -0.26
N LYS A 422 -24.85 3.29 0.70
CA LYS A 422 -26.05 4.14 0.60
C LYS A 422 -25.68 5.62 0.49
N ALA A 423 -24.82 6.12 1.39
CA ALA A 423 -24.40 7.52 1.37
C ALA A 423 -23.68 7.91 0.07
N VAL A 424 -22.85 7.02 -0.46
CA VAL A 424 -22.15 7.19 -1.75
C VAL A 424 -23.14 7.27 -2.91
N GLN A 425 -24.08 6.33 -3.00
CA GLN A 425 -25.07 6.30 -4.07
C GLN A 425 -26.01 7.52 -4.03
N ASP A 426 -26.43 7.96 -2.85
CA ASP A 426 -27.26 9.15 -2.69
C ASP A 426 -26.48 10.41 -3.13
N SER A 427 -25.20 10.54 -2.74
CA SER A 427 -24.35 11.68 -3.13
C SER A 427 -24.05 11.72 -4.63
N LEU A 428 -23.84 10.56 -5.26
CA LEU A 428 -23.64 10.47 -6.71
C LEU A 428 -24.90 10.86 -7.49
N LYS A 429 -26.09 10.42 -7.03
CA LYS A 429 -27.38 10.82 -7.64
C LYS A 429 -27.60 12.32 -7.56
N GLU A 430 -27.36 12.93 -6.41
CA GLU A 430 -27.49 14.38 -6.21
C GLU A 430 -26.55 15.16 -7.14
N LYS A 431 -25.31 14.70 -7.30
CA LYS A 431 -24.33 15.32 -8.20
C LYS A 431 -24.72 15.20 -9.69
N LEU A 432 -25.37 14.11 -10.08
CA LEU A 432 -25.91 13.96 -11.45
C LEU A 432 -27.13 14.85 -11.69
N GLN A 433 -27.87 15.23 -10.64
CA GLN A 433 -29.06 16.06 -10.71
C GLN A 433 -28.76 17.55 -10.53
N SER A 434 -27.61 17.93 -9.96
CA SER A 434 -27.19 19.32 -9.88
C SER A 434 -26.89 19.89 -11.27
N PRO A 435 -27.53 20.99 -11.69
CA PRO A 435 -27.21 21.63 -12.96
C PRO A 435 -25.75 22.05 -12.95
N SER A 436 -25.00 21.66 -13.98
CA SER A 436 -23.59 22.00 -14.13
C SER A 436 -23.42 23.53 -14.20
N THR A 437 -23.08 24.15 -13.07
CA THR A 437 -22.50 25.48 -13.04
C THR A 437 -21.13 25.39 -13.70
N HIS A 438 -21.07 25.87 -14.95
CA HIS A 438 -19.87 26.03 -15.76
C HIS A 438 -18.89 27.04 -15.18
#